data_AF-A0A7I8MME4-F1
#
_entry.id   AF-A0A7I8MME4-F1
#
_cell.length_a   1.000
_cell.length_b   1.000
_cell.length_c   1.000
_cell.angle_alpha   90.00
_cell.angle_beta   90.00
_cell.angle_gamma   90.00
#
_symmetry.space_group_name_H-M   'P 1'
#
loop_
_entity.id
_entity.type
_entity.pdbx_description
1 polymer ?
#
loop_
_entity_poly.entity_id
_entity_poly.type
_entity_poly.pdbx_seq_one_letter_code
_entity_poly.pdbx_strand_id
1 'polypeptide(L)'
;MRVWKNLPAHQQNTLRVAIRDFSWSQYTAVQAADNVAFEKFKKQGVEIIRLKESDIEKFRKFAPELWVKWAKKDRLAMKAFKSQWEFLKSTKVGYYQDKDLVDRNGKRLMI
;
A
#
# COMPACT_ATOMS: atom_id res chain seq x y z
N MET A 1 14.51 -9.17 -17.97
CA MET A 1 14.29 -10.63 -17.77
C MET A 1 15.48 -11.52 -18.17
N ARG A 2 16.31 -11.18 -19.17
CA ARG A 2 17.42 -12.04 -19.65
C ARG A 2 18.40 -12.46 -18.54
N VAL A 3 18.88 -11.52 -17.74
CA VAL A 3 19.83 -11.79 -16.65
C VAL A 3 19.23 -12.77 -15.63
N TRP A 4 18.01 -12.49 -15.15
CA TRP A 4 17.29 -13.37 -14.22
C TRP A 4 17.13 -14.79 -14.78
N LYS A 5 16.71 -14.92 -16.04
CA LYS A 5 16.49 -16.21 -16.71
C LYS A 5 17.78 -17.02 -16.88
N ASN A 6 18.94 -16.37 -16.91
CA ASN A 6 20.23 -17.02 -17.08
C ASN A 6 20.84 -17.50 -15.75
N LEU A 7 20.27 -17.13 -14.60
CA LEU A 7 20.73 -17.61 -13.31
C LEU A 7 20.32 -19.07 -13.09
N PRO A 8 21.23 -19.94 -12.61
CA PRO A 8 20.86 -21.26 -12.10
C PRO A 8 19.77 -21.18 -11.03
N ALA A 9 18.92 -22.21 -10.93
CA ALA A 9 17.77 -22.22 -10.02
C ALA A 9 18.16 -21.96 -8.55
N HIS A 10 19.30 -22.51 -8.09
CA HIS A 10 19.80 -22.28 -6.73
C HIS A 10 20.15 -20.80 -6.48
N GLN A 11 20.67 -20.08 -7.48
CA GLN A 11 21.00 -18.66 -7.36
C GLN A 11 19.73 -17.79 -7.40
N GLN A 12 18.75 -18.13 -8.25
CA GLN A 12 17.43 -17.48 -8.22
C GLN A 12 16.78 -17.63 -6.85
N ASN A 13 16.82 -18.83 -6.26
CA ASN A 13 16.28 -19.08 -4.91
C ASN A 13 17.02 -18.28 -3.84
N THR A 14 18.35 -18.28 -3.88
CA THR A 14 19.20 -17.49 -2.96
C THR A 14 18.83 -16.02 -3.03
N LEU A 15 18.67 -15.46 -4.24
CA LEU A 15 18.31 -14.07 -4.42
C LEU A 15 16.89 -13.76 -3.91
N ARG A 16 15.90 -14.65 -4.12
CA ARG A 16 14.54 -14.46 -3.56
C ARG A 16 14.55 -14.42 -2.03
N VAL A 17 15.31 -15.31 -1.40
CA VAL A 17 15.42 -15.36 0.07
C VAL A 17 16.13 -14.11 0.59
N ALA A 18 17.25 -13.72 -0.01
CA ALA A 18 18.01 -12.53 0.39
C ALA A 18 17.17 -11.25 0.27
N ILE A 19 16.41 -11.08 -0.81
CA ILE A 19 15.52 -9.92 -0.98
C ILE A 19 14.41 -9.92 0.06
N ARG A 20 13.83 -11.08 0.38
CA ARG A 20 12.80 -11.19 1.42
C ARG A 20 13.35 -10.81 2.78
N ASP A 21 14.53 -11.32 3.13
CA ASP A 21 15.19 -11.01 4.39
C ASP A 21 15.53 -9.52 4.49
N PHE A 22 16.15 -8.97 3.44
CA PHE A 22 16.45 -7.54 3.37
C PHE A 22 15.19 -6.67 3.50
N SER A 23 14.07 -7.05 2.88
CA SER A 23 12.81 -6.30 2.99
C SER A 23 12.35 -6.15 4.44
N TRP A 24 12.48 -7.20 5.26
CA TRP A 24 12.10 -7.15 6.67
C TRP A 24 13.15 -6.40 7.51
N SER A 25 14.43 -6.68 7.28
CA SER A 25 15.54 -6.02 7.97
C SER A 25 15.54 -4.50 7.72
N GLN A 26 15.29 -4.08 6.48
CA GLN A 26 15.20 -2.66 6.12
C GLN A 26 13.95 -2.00 6.72
N TYR A 27 12.78 -2.66 6.68
CA TYR A 27 11.57 -2.13 7.31
C TYR A 27 11.77 -1.91 8.81
N THR A 28 12.27 -2.92 9.53
CA THR A 28 12.48 -2.84 10.98
C THR A 28 13.53 -1.82 11.38
N ALA A 29 14.64 -1.71 10.63
CA ALA A 29 15.66 -0.70 10.86
C ALA A 29 15.10 0.73 10.67
N VAL A 30 14.28 0.95 9.63
CA VAL A 30 13.63 2.25 9.41
C VAL A 30 12.65 2.57 10.54
N GLN A 31 11.81 1.63 10.97
CA GLN A 31 10.89 1.87 12.10
C GLN A 31 11.63 2.26 13.38
N ALA A 32 12.77 1.61 13.67
CA ALA A 32 13.61 1.98 14.82
C ALA A 32 14.21 3.38 14.67
N ALA A 33 14.70 3.74 13.47
CA ALA A 33 15.25 5.06 13.18
C ALA A 33 14.17 6.16 13.25
N ASP A 34 12.96 5.90 12.78
CA ASP A 34 11.82 6.83 12.82
C ASP A 34 11.44 7.17 14.26
N ASN A 35 11.44 6.20 15.18
CA ASN A 35 11.22 6.45 16.61
C ASN A 35 12.26 7.40 17.21
N VAL A 36 13.53 7.22 16.86
CA VAL A 36 14.62 8.12 17.29
C VAL A 36 14.47 9.51 16.67
N ALA A 37 14.08 9.58 15.39
CA ALA A 37 13.87 10.84 14.69
C ALA A 37 12.73 11.65 15.30
N PHE A 38 11.63 10.99 15.68
CA PHE A 38 10.48 11.63 16.30
C PHE A 38 10.86 12.38 17.59
N GLU A 39 11.69 11.76 18.43
CA GLU A 39 12.19 12.41 19.66
C GLU A 39 13.14 13.57 19.37
N LYS A 40 13.92 13.51 18.28
CA LYS A 40 14.75 14.65 17.85
C LYS A 40 13.89 15.82 17.39
N PHE A 41 12.82 15.58 16.63
CA PHE A 41 11.91 16.63 16.19
C PHE A 41 11.20 17.32 17.37
N LYS A 42 10.73 16.55 18.36
CA LYS A 42 10.17 17.13 19.60
C LYS A 42 11.17 18.06 20.31
N LYS A 43 12.44 17.64 20.44
CA LYS A 43 13.49 18.45 21.07
C LYS A 43 13.80 19.74 20.31
N GLN A 44 13.57 19.75 19.00
CA GLN A 44 13.71 20.95 18.16
C GLN A 44 12.46 21.84 18.18
N GLY A 45 11.42 21.49 18.95
CA GLY A 45 10.19 22.26 19.03
C GLY A 45 9.27 22.08 17.82
N VAL A 46 9.41 21.00 17.05
CA VAL A 46 8.52 20.71 15.91
C VAL A 46 7.14 20.28 16.41
N GLU A 47 6.09 20.93 15.92
CA GLU A 47 4.70 20.57 16.19
C GLU A 47 4.24 19.42 15.28
N ILE A 48 3.63 18.39 15.88
CA ILE A 48 3.05 17.27 15.15
C ILE A 48 1.54 17.49 14.99
N ILE A 49 1.13 17.88 13.79
CA ILE A 49 -0.28 18.08 13.45
C ILE A 49 -0.89 16.72 13.06
N ARG A 50 -1.96 16.32 13.75
CA ARG A 50 -2.75 15.13 13.41
C ARG A 50 -4.03 15.55 12.71
N LEU A 51 -4.28 14.98 11.53
CA LEU A 51 -5.53 15.19 10.81
C LEU A 51 -6.72 14.64 11.61
N LYS A 52 -7.87 15.30 11.49
CA LYS A 52 -9.13 14.81 12.08
C LYS A 52 -9.71 13.70 11.21
N GLU A 53 -10.55 12.85 11.79
CA GLU A 53 -11.23 11.78 11.04
C GLU A 53 -12.05 12.36 9.87
N SER A 54 -12.70 13.51 10.07
CA SER A 54 -13.43 14.22 9.01
C SER A 54 -12.57 14.62 7.80
N ASP A 55 -11.26 14.81 8.00
CA ASP A 55 -10.34 15.09 6.89
C ASP A 55 -9.95 13.80 6.17
N ILE A 56 -9.74 12.71 6.92
CA ILE A 56 -9.50 11.37 6.38
C ILE A 56 -10.71 10.89 5.56
N GLU A 57 -11.93 11.11 6.04
CA GLU A 57 -13.18 10.79 5.33
C GLU A 57 -13.28 11.47 3.97
N LYS A 58 -12.87 12.74 3.86
CA LYS A 58 -12.82 13.45 2.57
C LYS A 58 -11.91 12.71 1.60
N PHE A 59 -10.70 12.33 2.02
CA PHE A 59 -9.79 11.56 1.16
C PHE A 59 -10.36 10.18 0.79
N ARG A 60 -10.94 9.47 1.75
CA ARG A 60 -11.56 8.16 1.51
C ARG A 60 -12.71 8.23 0.50
N LYS A 61 -13.46 9.33 0.45
CA LYS A 61 -14.54 9.52 -0.54
C LYS A 61 -14.02 9.66 -1.98
N PHE A 62 -12.82 10.20 -2.18
CA PHE A 62 -12.24 10.40 -3.53
C PHE A 62 -11.37 9.23 -4.01
N ALA A 63 -10.75 8.50 -3.07
CA ALA A 63 -9.73 7.50 -3.41
C ALA A 63 -10.25 6.33 -4.29
N PRO A 64 -11.42 5.72 -4.04
CA PRO A 64 -11.91 4.59 -4.84
C PRO A 64 -12.09 4.93 -6.33
N GLU A 65 -12.66 6.10 -6.63
CA GLU A 65 -12.81 6.59 -8.01
C GLU A 65 -11.46 6.70 -8.72
N LEU A 66 -10.45 7.23 -8.03
CA LEU A 66 -9.11 7.38 -8.57
C LEU A 66 -8.45 6.02 -8.80
N TRP A 67 -8.57 5.09 -7.85
CA TRP A 67 -8.02 3.74 -7.99
C TRP A 67 -8.61 3.03 -9.21
N VAL A 68 -9.95 3.07 -9.37
CA VAL A 68 -10.63 2.47 -10.52
C VAL A 68 -10.23 3.15 -11.83
N LYS A 69 -10.08 4.48 -11.83
CA LYS A 69 -9.60 5.24 -13.00
C LYS A 69 -8.20 4.78 -13.44
N TRP A 70 -7.28 4.53 -12.51
CA TRP A 70 -5.95 4.02 -12.83
C TRP A 70 -5.96 2.54 -13.22
N ALA A 71 -6.75 1.71 -12.52
CA ALA A 71 -6.92 0.31 -12.82
C ALA A 71 -7.44 0.07 -14.25
N LYS A 72 -8.33 0.94 -14.75
CA LYS A 72 -8.87 0.87 -16.12
C LYS A 72 -7.86 1.18 -17.23
N LYS A 73 -6.69 1.75 -16.92
CA LYS A 73 -5.71 2.11 -17.95
C LYS A 73 -5.01 0.90 -18.58
N ASP A 74 -4.97 -0.23 -17.87
CA ASP A 74 -4.30 -1.44 -18.33
C ASP A 74 -4.95 -2.70 -17.73
N ARG A 75 -4.95 -3.80 -18.48
CA ARG A 75 -5.58 -5.05 -18.04
C ARG A 75 -4.88 -5.67 -16.83
N LEU A 76 -3.55 -5.58 -16.74
CA LEU A 76 -2.79 -6.07 -15.59
C LEU A 76 -2.98 -5.16 -14.38
N ALA A 77 -3.10 -3.85 -14.59
CA ALA A 77 -3.48 -2.92 -13.53
C ALA A 77 -4.86 -3.26 -12.95
N MET A 78 -5.86 -3.53 -13.79
CA MET A 78 -7.18 -3.99 -13.34
C MET A 78 -7.09 -5.31 -12.56
N LYS A 79 -6.33 -6.29 -13.06
CA LYS A 79 -6.13 -7.57 -12.38
C LYS A 79 -5.50 -7.39 -11.00
N ALA A 80 -4.46 -6.55 -10.89
CA ALA A 80 -3.79 -6.27 -9.63
C ALA A 80 -4.75 -5.57 -8.65
N PHE A 81 -5.48 -4.55 -9.11
CA PHE A 81 -6.44 -3.83 -8.28
C PHE A 81 -7.52 -4.76 -7.71
N LYS A 82 -8.10 -5.64 -8.53
CA LYS A 82 -9.08 -6.63 -8.04
C LYS A 82 -8.52 -7.49 -6.91
N SER A 83 -7.31 -8.02 -7.05
CA SER A 83 -6.71 -8.84 -5.99
C SER A 83 -6.46 -8.06 -4.69
N GLN A 84 -6.07 -6.79 -4.81
CA GLN A 84 -5.86 -5.92 -3.66
C GLN A 84 -7.20 -5.55 -3.00
N TRP A 85 -8.22 -5.26 -3.79
CA TRP A 85 -9.57 -4.97 -3.32
C TRP A 85 -10.17 -6.14 -2.53
N GLU A 86 -10.09 -7.36 -3.07
CA GLU A 86 -10.54 -8.55 -2.34
C GLU A 86 -9.77 -8.78 -1.03
N PHE A 87 -8.45 -8.54 -1.03
CA PHE A 87 -7.65 -8.64 0.18
C PHE A 87 -8.04 -7.59 1.24
N LEU A 88 -8.26 -6.34 0.83
CA LEU A 88 -8.68 -5.25 1.72
C LEU A 88 -10.06 -5.48 2.35
N LYS A 89 -10.96 -6.17 1.64
CA LYS A 89 -12.27 -6.60 2.16
C LYS A 89 -12.22 -7.86 3.02
N SER A 90 -11.13 -8.62 2.96
CA SER A 90 -11.03 -9.90 3.66
C SER A 90 -11.14 -9.71 5.18
N THR A 91 -11.62 -10.72 5.88
CA THR A 91 -11.73 -10.72 7.35
C THR A 91 -10.39 -10.49 8.07
N LYS A 92 -9.27 -10.74 7.39
CA LYS A 92 -7.92 -10.50 7.92
C LYS A 92 -7.57 -9.02 8.01
N VAL A 93 -8.18 -8.18 7.17
CA VAL A 93 -7.85 -6.75 7.05
C VAL A 93 -9.06 -5.89 7.40
N GLY A 94 -10.21 -6.12 6.75
CA GLY A 94 -11.47 -5.44 7.07
C GLY A 94 -11.46 -3.93 6.85
N TYR A 95 -10.60 -3.42 5.96
CA TYR A 95 -10.49 -1.97 5.72
C TYR A 95 -11.64 -1.42 4.88
N TYR A 96 -12.27 -2.26 4.06
CA TYR A 96 -13.33 -1.88 3.13
C TYR A 96 -14.44 -2.94 3.07
N GLN A 97 -15.61 -2.51 2.62
CA GLN A 97 -16.77 -3.34 2.27
C GLN A 97 -17.16 -3.09 0.81
N ASP A 98 -17.97 -3.97 0.22
CA ASP A 98 -18.41 -3.81 -1.18
C ASP A 98 -19.15 -2.49 -1.44
N LYS A 99 -19.85 -1.97 -0.43
CA LYS A 99 -20.55 -0.68 -0.50
C LYS A 99 -19.61 0.53 -0.61
N ASP A 100 -18.33 0.36 -0.26
CA ASP A 100 -17.36 1.45 -0.24
C ASP A 100 -16.70 1.68 -1.61
N LEU A 101 -16.92 0.79 -2.59
CA LEU A 101 -16.44 0.96 -3.97
C LEU A 101 -17.40 1.85 -4.78
N VAL A 102 -17.48 3.12 -4.38
CA VAL A 102 -18.32 4.15 -5.00
C VAL A 102 -17.48 5.33 -5.48
N ASP A 103 -18.01 6.06 -6.45
CA ASP A 103 -17.42 7.34 -6.86
C ASP A 103 -17.71 8.45 -5.84
N ARG A 104 -17.18 9.65 -6.09
CA ARG A 104 -17.41 10.81 -5.21
C ARG A 104 -18.89 11.20 -5.04
N ASN A 105 -19.78 10.72 -5.91
CA ASN A 105 -21.22 10.98 -5.86
C ASN A 105 -21.99 9.80 -5.23
N GLY A 106 -21.30 8.76 -4.75
CA GLY A 106 -21.92 7.57 -4.17
C GLY A 106 -22.39 6.55 -5.19
N LYS A 107 -22.06 6.71 -6.49
CA LYS A 107 -22.43 5.73 -7.51
C LYS A 107 -21.45 4.56 -7.50
N ARG A 108 -21.98 3.34 -7.51
CA ARG A 108 -21.17 2.12 -7.54
C ARG A 108 -20.23 2.09 -8.75
N LEU A 109 -18.96 1.79 -8.48
CA LEU A 109 -17.93 1.64 -9.50
C LEU A 109 -17.82 0.17 -9.94
N MET A 110 -17.59 -0.02 -11.24
CA MET A 110 -17.40 -1.34 -11.84
C MET A 110 -15.91 -1.61 -12.05
N ILE A 111 -15.46 -2.77 -11.59
CA ILE A 111 -14.09 -3.29 -11.77
C ILE A 111 -14.09 -4.66 -12.41
#